data_AF-A0A957Q348-F1
#
_entry.id   AF-A0A957Q348-F1
#
_cell.length_a   1.000
_cell.length_b   1.000
_cell.length_c   1.000
_cell.angle_alpha   90.00
_cell.angle_beta   90.00
_cell.angle_gamma   90.00
#
_symmetry.space_group_name_H-M   'P 1'
#
loop_
_entity.id
_entity.type
_entity.pdbx_description
1 polymer ?
#
loop_
_entity_poly.entity_id
_entity_poly.type
_entity_poly.pdbx_seq_one_letter_code
_entity_poly.pdbx_strand_id
1 'polypeptide(L)'
;FHDLRSRLGRWRVDIRWYAIALLLAPLLILAVLMALSVISPVYLPGVLTREDKIARLILGLVSAVVTGICEELGWTGFVTPRLRQQYSILATGLIIGVLWGAWHLVPMVIMPSIAYAAPFSPAVYITVRTVSFLVGSLVAFRVLMVWVYDRTQSLLLLILMHIGLTAANIIYEPEALGGISNFILDFVTAAALWSIVALLFTIIRQPRLRPNMPPANPFFS
;
A
#
# COMPACT_ATOMS: atom_id res chain seq x y z
N PHE A 1 12.00 -2.45 22.33
CA PHE A 1 10.64 -2.01 22.71
C PHE A 1 10.52 -0.50 22.97
N HIS A 2 11.46 0.15 23.66
CA HIS A 2 11.43 1.62 23.87
C HIS A 2 11.35 2.43 22.55
N ASP A 3 12.08 1.98 21.53
CA ASP A 3 12.11 2.60 20.20
C ASP A 3 10.82 2.37 19.36
N LEU A 4 10.04 1.33 19.67
CA LEU A 4 8.75 1.09 19.00
C LEU A 4 7.67 2.05 19.55
N ARG A 5 7.59 2.17 20.88
CA ARG A 5 6.66 3.10 21.56
C ARG A 5 6.95 4.55 21.21
N SER A 6 8.23 4.94 21.11
CA SER A 6 8.60 6.31 20.74
C SER A 6 8.12 6.67 19.33
N ARG A 7 8.12 5.73 18.38
CA ARG A 7 7.67 5.93 16.99
C ARG A 7 6.15 5.87 16.82
N LEU A 8 5.46 5.05 17.60
CA LEU A 8 4.00 5.15 17.77
C LEU A 8 3.60 6.53 18.30
N GLY A 9 4.40 7.08 19.23
CA GLY A 9 4.21 8.41 19.82
C GLY A 9 4.64 9.59 18.94
N ARG A 10 5.18 9.38 17.73
CA ARG A 10 5.51 10.47 16.79
C ARG A 10 4.27 10.90 15.99
N TRP A 11 3.36 11.59 16.66
CA TRP A 11 2.14 12.17 16.06
C TRP A 11 2.26 13.68 15.78
N ARG A 12 3.27 14.37 16.31
CA ARG A 12 3.53 15.78 16.00
C ARG A 12 4.29 15.92 14.69
N VAL A 13 3.61 15.65 13.58
CA VAL A 13 4.14 15.73 12.22
C VAL A 13 3.30 16.74 11.42
N ASP A 14 3.90 17.44 10.45
CA ASP A 14 3.15 18.42 9.63
C ASP A 14 1.88 17.81 9.02
N ILE A 15 0.80 18.59 9.00
CA ILE A 15 -0.53 18.15 8.52
C ILE A 15 -0.51 17.61 7.07
N ARG A 16 0.39 18.11 6.23
CA ARG A 16 0.59 17.60 4.86
C ARG A 16 0.86 16.10 4.82
N TRP A 17 1.54 15.55 5.82
CA TRP A 17 1.85 14.12 5.89
C TRP A 17 0.64 13.29 6.27
N TYR A 18 -0.26 13.83 7.10
CA TYR A 18 -1.55 13.21 7.37
C TYR A 18 -2.44 13.23 6.12
N ALA A 19 -2.44 14.32 5.37
CA ALA A 19 -3.16 14.39 4.10
C ALA A 19 -2.63 13.37 3.09
N ILE A 20 -1.30 13.28 2.91
CA ILE A 20 -0.68 12.23 2.07
C ILE A 20 -1.07 10.85 2.60
N ALA A 21 -0.97 10.63 3.90
CA ALA A 21 -1.22 9.31 4.48
C ALA A 21 -2.66 8.84 4.27
N LEU A 22 -3.64 9.70 4.49
CA LEU A 22 -5.05 9.34 4.38
C LEU A 22 -5.59 9.39 2.96
N LEU A 23 -5.11 10.31 2.11
CA LEU A 23 -5.75 10.61 0.83
C LEU A 23 -5.05 10.03 -0.39
N LEU A 24 -3.75 9.68 -0.30
CA LEU A 24 -3.01 9.20 -1.47
C LEU A 24 -3.67 7.97 -2.12
N ALA A 25 -3.94 6.92 -1.33
CA ALA A 25 -4.54 5.71 -1.88
C ALA A 25 -6.02 5.90 -2.27
N PRO A 26 -6.91 6.47 -1.42
CA PRO A 26 -8.31 6.65 -1.80
C PRO A 26 -8.50 7.53 -3.04
N LEU A 27 -7.79 8.65 -3.14
CA LEU A 27 -7.94 9.54 -4.30
C LEU A 27 -7.36 8.92 -5.57
N LEU A 28 -6.23 8.21 -5.48
CA LEU A 28 -5.64 7.54 -6.64
C LEU A 28 -6.55 6.43 -7.16
N ILE A 29 -7.04 5.56 -6.28
CA ILE A 29 -7.92 4.44 -6.67
C ILE A 29 -9.21 4.99 -7.25
N LEU A 30 -9.82 6.00 -6.62
CA LEU A 30 -11.01 6.64 -7.14
C LEU A 30 -10.76 7.29 -8.51
N ALA A 31 -9.63 7.99 -8.70
CA ALA A 31 -9.28 8.60 -9.98
C ALA A 31 -9.08 7.56 -11.09
N VAL A 32 -8.40 6.44 -10.79
CA VAL A 32 -8.22 5.34 -11.75
C VAL A 32 -9.57 4.73 -12.13
N LEU A 33 -10.43 4.43 -11.14
CA LEU A 33 -11.76 3.89 -11.38
C LEU A 33 -12.62 4.85 -12.22
N MET A 34 -12.63 6.13 -11.88
CA MET A 34 -13.39 7.14 -12.63
C MET A 34 -12.84 7.35 -14.05
N ALA A 35 -11.53 7.26 -14.26
CA ALA A 35 -10.95 7.34 -15.59
C ALA A 35 -11.33 6.12 -16.45
N LEU A 36 -11.27 4.91 -15.86
CA LEU A 36 -11.67 3.68 -16.55
C LEU A 36 -13.19 3.58 -16.77
N SER A 37 -13.99 4.19 -15.89
CA SER A 37 -15.47 4.15 -16.01
C SER A 37 -16.00 4.91 -17.22
N VAL A 38 -15.23 5.88 -17.74
CA VAL A 38 -15.50 6.54 -19.03
C VAL A 38 -15.46 5.54 -20.20
N ILE A 39 -14.61 4.51 -20.11
CA ILE A 39 -14.44 3.49 -21.14
C ILE A 39 -15.47 2.37 -20.96
N SER A 40 -15.70 1.95 -19.71
CA SER A 40 -16.67 0.89 -19.41
C SER A 40 -17.28 1.04 -18.02
N PRO A 41 -18.61 0.93 -17.87
CA PRO A 41 -19.28 1.06 -16.58
C PRO A 41 -18.90 -0.03 -15.56
N VAL A 42 -18.22 -1.10 -15.98
CA VAL A 42 -17.69 -2.15 -15.10
C VAL A 42 -16.75 -1.60 -14.01
N TYR A 43 -16.15 -0.43 -14.26
CA TYR A 43 -15.22 0.24 -13.34
C TYR A 43 -15.88 1.28 -12.44
N LEU A 44 -17.21 1.45 -12.50
CA LEU A 44 -17.89 2.38 -11.62
C LEU A 44 -17.62 1.99 -10.15
N PRO A 45 -17.18 2.94 -9.29
CA PRO A 45 -16.88 2.66 -7.89
C PRO A 45 -18.06 2.03 -7.17
N GLY A 46 -17.80 0.96 -6.41
CA GLY A 46 -18.87 0.22 -5.71
C GLY A 46 -19.71 1.07 -4.76
N VAL A 47 -19.15 2.14 -4.20
CA VAL A 47 -19.90 3.12 -3.37
C VAL A 47 -21.06 3.78 -4.11
N LEU A 48 -21.03 3.82 -5.45
CA LEU A 48 -22.07 4.40 -6.30
C LEU A 48 -23.08 3.35 -6.77
N THR A 49 -22.62 2.14 -7.08
CA THR A 49 -23.43 1.14 -7.79
C THR A 49 -23.98 0.03 -6.90
N ARG A 50 -23.27 -0.33 -5.83
CA ARG A 50 -23.62 -1.50 -5.02
C ARG A 50 -24.77 -1.20 -4.05
N GLU A 51 -25.69 -2.15 -3.91
CA GLU A 51 -26.76 -2.09 -2.92
C GLU A 51 -26.22 -2.25 -1.48
N ASP A 52 -25.21 -3.10 -1.29
CA ASP A 52 -24.57 -3.40 0.00
C ASP A 52 -23.51 -2.37 0.43
N LYS A 53 -23.48 -1.18 -0.18
CA LYS A 53 -22.44 -0.15 0.03
C LYS A 53 -22.21 0.25 1.50
N ILE A 54 -23.25 0.22 2.35
CA ILE A 54 -23.11 0.49 3.78
C ILE A 54 -22.38 -0.65 4.50
N ALA A 55 -22.70 -1.90 4.16
CA ALA A 55 -21.99 -3.07 4.70
C ALA A 55 -20.52 -3.06 4.27
N ARG A 56 -20.25 -2.72 2.99
CA ARG A 56 -18.89 -2.56 2.46
C ARG A 56 -18.12 -1.41 3.11
N LEU A 57 -18.79 -0.30 3.44
CA LEU A 57 -18.20 0.80 4.20
C LEU A 57 -17.75 0.34 5.59
N ILE A 58 -18.64 -0.32 6.33
CA ILE A 58 -18.33 -0.83 7.67
C ILE A 58 -17.21 -1.87 7.61
N LEU A 59 -17.32 -2.85 6.71
CA LEU A 59 -16.32 -3.88 6.51
C LEU A 59 -14.96 -3.26 6.15
N GLY A 60 -14.96 -2.32 5.20
CA GLY A 60 -13.75 -1.64 4.75
C GLY A 60 -13.05 -0.90 5.87
N LEU A 61 -13.78 -0.14 6.69
CA LEU A 61 -13.20 0.60 7.82
C LEU A 61 -12.69 -0.35 8.92
N VAL A 62 -13.46 -1.37 9.30
CA VAL A 62 -13.07 -2.32 10.35
C VAL A 62 -11.85 -3.13 9.91
N SER A 63 -11.90 -3.73 8.72
CA SER A 63 -10.78 -4.49 8.16
C SER A 63 -9.54 -3.62 8.03
N ALA A 64 -9.69 -2.38 7.53
CA ALA A 64 -8.57 -1.46 7.37
C ALA A 64 -7.87 -1.13 8.68
N VAL A 65 -8.61 -0.84 9.75
CA VAL A 65 -8.03 -0.56 11.07
C VAL A 65 -7.30 -1.78 11.62
N VAL A 66 -7.92 -2.96 11.53
CA VAL A 66 -7.33 -4.20 12.04
C VAL A 66 -6.06 -4.56 11.27
N THR A 67 -6.11 -4.64 9.94
CA THR A 67 -4.95 -5.02 9.14
C THR A 67 -3.86 -3.95 9.19
N GLY A 68 -4.23 -2.67 9.09
CA GLY A 68 -3.29 -1.56 9.17
C GLY A 68 -2.49 -1.54 10.47
N ILE A 69 -3.12 -1.80 11.62
CA ILE A 69 -2.41 -1.89 12.90
C ILE A 69 -1.58 -3.17 12.97
N CYS A 70 -2.20 -4.33 12.78
CA CYS A 70 -1.55 -5.63 12.99
C CYS A 70 -0.34 -5.82 12.08
N GLU A 71 -0.46 -5.47 10.80
CA GLU A 71 0.61 -5.66 9.83
C GLU A 71 1.73 -4.62 10.00
N GLU A 72 1.40 -3.34 10.20
CA GLU A 72 2.43 -2.30 10.28
C GLU A 72 3.22 -2.33 11.58
N LEU A 73 2.70 -2.92 12.65
CA LEU A 73 3.49 -3.21 13.85
C LEU A 73 4.70 -4.12 13.52
N GLY A 74 4.53 -5.08 12.62
CA GLY A 74 5.62 -5.93 12.12
C GLY A 74 6.44 -5.24 11.04
N TRP A 75 5.81 -4.90 9.92
CA TRP A 75 6.52 -4.39 8.75
C TRP A 75 7.22 -3.05 8.99
N THR A 76 6.54 -2.11 9.64
CA THR A 76 7.10 -0.78 9.89
C THR A 76 7.68 -0.65 11.28
N GLY A 77 7.03 -1.23 12.29
CA GLY A 77 7.54 -1.20 13.65
C GLY A 77 8.84 -1.98 13.82
N PHE A 78 9.05 -3.06 13.06
CA PHE A 78 10.22 -3.92 13.20
C PHE A 78 11.12 -3.97 11.96
N VAL A 79 10.58 -4.24 10.77
CA VAL A 79 11.40 -4.57 9.58
C VAL A 79 11.98 -3.33 8.91
N THR A 80 11.13 -2.35 8.56
CA THR A 80 11.50 -1.12 7.85
C THR A 80 12.72 -0.41 8.45
N PRO A 81 12.79 -0.17 9.76
CA PRO A 81 13.89 0.60 10.34
C PRO A 81 15.24 -0.10 10.26
N ARG A 82 15.25 -1.44 10.34
CA ARG A 82 16.45 -2.26 10.22
C ARG A 82 16.94 -2.28 8.78
N LEU A 83 16.04 -2.45 7.82
CA LEU A 83 16.40 -2.40 6.40
C LEU A 83 16.85 -0.99 5.97
N ARG A 84 16.24 0.07 6.51
CA ARG A 84 16.64 1.46 6.22
C ARG A 84 18.06 1.80 6.70
N GLN A 85 18.64 1.05 7.64
CA GLN A 85 20.03 1.23 8.07
C GLN A 85 21.05 0.75 7.02
N GLN A 86 20.66 -0.17 6.14
CA GLN A 86 21.59 -0.85 5.22
C GLN A 86 21.27 -0.56 3.74
N TYR A 87 20.00 -0.34 3.42
CA TYR A 87 19.52 -0.19 2.06
C TYR A 87 19.07 1.24 1.77
N SER A 88 18.77 1.58 0.52
CA SER A 88 18.14 2.86 0.14
C SER A 88 16.62 2.82 0.36
N ILE A 89 15.92 3.97 0.25
CA ILE A 89 14.46 4.03 0.36
C ILE A 89 13.82 3.08 -0.67
N LEU A 90 14.28 3.15 -1.92
CA LEU A 90 13.79 2.30 -3.00
C LEU A 90 14.03 0.83 -2.72
N ALA A 91 15.27 0.45 -2.35
CA ALA A 91 15.61 -0.94 -2.08
C ALA A 91 14.84 -1.50 -0.88
N THR A 92 14.70 -0.74 0.22
CA THR A 92 13.87 -1.15 1.36
C THR A 92 12.40 -1.32 0.95
N GLY A 93 11.86 -0.37 0.18
CA GLY A 93 10.49 -0.43 -0.33
C GLY A 93 10.23 -1.63 -1.23
N LEU A 94 11.16 -1.94 -2.13
CA LEU A 94 11.10 -3.10 -3.02
C LEU A 94 11.13 -4.41 -2.23
N ILE A 95 12.11 -4.58 -1.32
CA ILE A 95 12.26 -5.81 -0.53
C ILE A 95 11.00 -6.08 0.29
N ILE A 96 10.53 -5.09 1.07
CA ILE A 96 9.33 -5.26 1.88
C ILE A 96 8.10 -5.38 0.99
N GLY A 97 8.04 -4.64 -0.11
CA GLY A 97 6.92 -4.65 -1.04
C GLY A 97 6.70 -6.02 -1.66
N VAL A 98 7.76 -6.69 -2.12
CA VAL A 98 7.70 -8.05 -2.66
C VAL A 98 7.25 -9.05 -1.59
N LEU A 99 7.83 -8.98 -0.38
CA LEU A 99 7.45 -9.85 0.73
C LEU A 99 5.98 -9.64 1.14
N TRP A 100 5.52 -8.40 1.09
CA TRP A 100 4.15 -8.03 1.39
C TRP A 100 3.19 -8.47 0.28
N GLY A 101 3.58 -8.35 -0.99
CA GLY A 101 2.84 -8.93 -2.13
C GLY A 101 2.73 -10.45 -2.02
N ALA A 102 3.82 -11.12 -1.62
CA ALA A 102 3.84 -12.56 -1.38
C ALA A 102 2.87 -12.98 -0.26
N TRP A 103 2.83 -12.21 0.84
CA TRP A 103 1.88 -12.42 1.94
C TRP A 103 0.42 -12.40 1.48
N HIS A 104 0.10 -11.63 0.44
CA HIS A 104 -1.25 -11.50 -0.09
C HIS A 104 -1.63 -12.56 -1.13
N LEU A 105 -0.70 -13.42 -1.58
CA LEU A 105 -1.00 -14.37 -2.66
C LEU A 105 -2.10 -15.37 -2.27
N VAL A 106 -2.08 -15.90 -1.06
CA VAL A 106 -3.13 -16.83 -0.63
C VAL A 106 -4.50 -16.13 -0.53
N PRO A 107 -4.67 -15.09 0.31
CA PRO A 107 -6.00 -14.50 0.52
C PRO A 107 -6.52 -13.69 -0.67
N MET A 108 -5.64 -13.09 -1.49
CA MET A 108 -6.04 -12.16 -2.54
C MET A 108 -5.84 -12.69 -3.96
N VAL A 109 -5.04 -13.73 -4.18
CA VAL A 109 -4.83 -14.32 -5.52
C VAL A 109 -5.45 -15.71 -5.61
N ILE A 110 -5.04 -16.63 -4.74
CA ILE A 110 -5.42 -18.05 -4.84
C ILE A 110 -6.88 -18.25 -4.44
N MET A 111 -7.29 -17.80 -3.24
CA MET A 111 -8.67 -17.99 -2.77
C MET A 111 -9.72 -17.31 -3.67
N PRO A 112 -9.52 -16.07 -4.15
CA PRO A 112 -10.53 -15.41 -4.98
C PRO A 112 -10.53 -15.91 -6.43
N SER A 113 -9.51 -16.66 -6.88
CA SER A 113 -9.37 -17.06 -8.28
C SER A 113 -10.63 -17.74 -8.84
N ILE A 114 -11.35 -18.51 -8.03
CA ILE A 114 -12.60 -19.17 -8.45
C ILE A 114 -13.67 -18.15 -8.88
N ALA A 115 -13.77 -17.01 -8.19
CA ALA A 115 -14.78 -15.99 -8.46
C ALA A 115 -14.36 -15.05 -9.61
N TYR A 116 -13.07 -14.71 -9.71
CA TYR A 116 -12.59 -13.67 -10.63
C TYR A 116 -11.90 -14.21 -11.89
N ALA A 117 -11.61 -15.52 -12.02
CA ALA A 117 -10.80 -16.02 -13.14
C ALA A 117 -11.49 -15.98 -14.50
N ALA A 118 -12.83 -16.09 -14.55
CA ALA A 118 -13.55 -16.17 -15.81
C ALA A 118 -13.29 -14.94 -16.71
N PRO A 119 -13.06 -15.12 -18.03
CA PRO A 119 -13.15 -16.37 -18.80
C PRO A 119 -11.86 -17.21 -18.85
N PHE A 120 -10.81 -16.84 -18.11
CA PHE A 120 -9.54 -17.58 -18.09
C PHE A 120 -9.62 -18.83 -17.22
N SER A 121 -8.67 -19.76 -17.42
CA SER A 121 -8.48 -20.84 -16.46
C SER A 121 -7.95 -20.28 -15.13
N PRO A 122 -8.32 -20.86 -13.98
CA PRO A 122 -7.80 -20.43 -12.68
C PRO A 122 -6.27 -20.42 -12.61
N ALA A 123 -5.60 -21.39 -13.25
CA ALA A 123 -4.14 -21.45 -13.30
C ALA A 123 -3.53 -20.22 -13.99
N VAL A 124 -4.01 -19.87 -15.19
CA VAL A 124 -3.52 -18.67 -15.91
C VAL A 124 -3.80 -17.41 -15.10
N TYR A 125 -5.00 -17.33 -14.52
CA TYR A 125 -5.38 -16.17 -13.72
C TYR A 125 -4.47 -15.98 -12.50
N ILE A 126 -4.21 -17.05 -11.75
CA ILE A 126 -3.32 -17.05 -10.59
C ILE A 126 -1.90 -16.65 -11.00
N THR A 127 -1.36 -17.21 -12.09
CA THR A 127 0.00 -16.88 -12.55
C THR A 127 0.15 -15.40 -12.87
N VAL A 128 -0.76 -14.85 -13.68
CA VAL A 128 -0.70 -13.43 -14.07
C VAL A 128 -0.88 -12.53 -12.85
N ARG A 129 -1.88 -12.81 -12.00
CA ARG A 129 -2.13 -11.98 -10.82
C ARG A 129 -1.01 -12.08 -9.78
N THR A 130 -0.34 -13.23 -9.67
CA THR A 130 0.84 -13.38 -8.80
C THR A 130 1.93 -12.39 -9.20
N VAL A 131 2.22 -12.26 -10.50
CA VAL A 131 3.19 -11.28 -10.99
C VAL A 131 2.73 -9.87 -10.62
N SER A 132 1.46 -9.51 -10.86
CA SER A 132 0.92 -8.20 -10.49
C SER A 132 1.07 -7.89 -8.99
N PHE A 133 0.93 -8.87 -8.11
CA PHE A 133 1.13 -8.66 -6.66
C PHE A 133 2.61 -8.55 -6.27
N LEU A 134 3.50 -9.26 -6.96
CA LEU A 134 4.93 -9.27 -6.67
C LEU A 134 5.70 -8.09 -7.25
N VAL A 135 5.17 -7.38 -8.26
CA VAL A 135 5.85 -6.21 -8.86
C VAL A 135 4.95 -4.99 -9.07
N GLY A 136 3.64 -5.10 -8.85
CA GLY A 136 2.67 -4.05 -9.15
C GLY A 136 2.38 -3.08 -8.01
N SER A 137 1.10 -2.83 -7.78
CA SER A 137 0.60 -1.73 -6.94
C SER A 137 1.07 -1.82 -5.48
N LEU A 138 1.03 -3.01 -4.86
CA LEU A 138 1.47 -3.19 -3.47
C LEU A 138 2.94 -2.84 -3.27
N VAL A 139 3.80 -3.21 -4.22
CA VAL A 139 5.24 -2.93 -4.16
C VAL A 139 5.48 -1.43 -4.32
N ALA A 140 4.87 -0.81 -5.32
CA ALA A 140 4.97 0.63 -5.54
C ALA A 140 4.48 1.42 -4.31
N PHE A 141 3.33 1.03 -3.75
CA PHE A 141 2.77 1.66 -2.56
C PHE A 141 3.70 1.51 -1.35
N ARG A 142 4.31 0.33 -1.15
CA ARG A 142 5.29 0.13 -0.07
C ARG A 142 6.52 1.03 -0.23
N VAL A 143 7.01 1.27 -1.45
CA VAL A 143 8.08 2.25 -1.69
C VAL A 143 7.67 3.65 -1.21
N LEU A 144 6.44 4.09 -1.51
CA LEU A 144 5.91 5.38 -1.06
C LEU A 144 5.77 5.43 0.47
N MET A 145 5.28 4.35 1.10
CA MET A 145 5.20 4.25 2.57
C MET A 145 6.59 4.39 3.21
N VAL A 146 7.59 3.68 2.67
CA VAL A 146 8.97 3.76 3.18
C VAL A 146 9.55 5.15 3.00
N TRP A 147 9.21 5.87 1.93
CA TRP A 147 9.58 7.27 1.77
C TRP A 147 8.93 8.18 2.83
N VAL A 148 7.62 8.03 3.10
CA VAL A 148 6.93 8.77 4.17
C VAL A 148 7.58 8.46 5.52
N TYR A 149 7.90 7.19 5.77
CA TYR A 149 8.60 6.78 6.98
C TYR A 149 9.97 7.45 7.10
N ASP A 150 10.76 7.50 6.03
CA ASP A 150 12.09 8.14 6.03
C ASP A 150 11.99 9.61 6.44
N ARG A 151 10.95 10.33 5.99
CA ARG A 151 10.72 11.75 6.30
C ARG A 151 10.15 12.04 7.68
N THR A 152 9.39 11.11 8.26
CA THR A 152 8.58 11.38 9.46
C THR A 152 8.97 10.52 10.66
N GLN A 153 9.54 9.34 10.41
CA GLN A 153 9.78 8.27 11.40
C GLN A 153 8.53 7.91 12.20
N SER A 154 7.34 8.17 11.65
CA SER A 154 6.05 7.97 12.32
C SER A 154 5.45 6.64 11.90
N LEU A 155 5.28 5.72 12.86
CA LEU A 155 4.55 4.48 12.60
C LEU A 155 3.06 4.75 12.39
N LEU A 156 2.50 5.75 13.08
CA LEU A 156 1.10 6.14 12.93
C LEU A 156 0.76 6.50 11.48
N LEU A 157 1.58 7.30 10.82
CA LEU A 157 1.32 7.68 9.42
C LEU A 157 1.31 6.47 8.48
N LEU A 158 2.13 5.45 8.73
CA LEU A 158 2.14 4.24 7.91
C LEU A 158 0.94 3.34 8.19
N ILE A 159 0.48 3.27 9.44
CA ILE A 159 -0.80 2.66 9.78
C ILE A 159 -1.93 3.38 9.02
N LEU A 160 -1.96 4.71 9.00
CA LEU A 160 -2.98 5.49 8.29
C LEU A 160 -2.92 5.29 6.76
N MET A 161 -1.71 5.21 6.18
CA MET A 161 -1.54 4.86 4.77
C MET A 161 -2.11 3.49 4.44
N HIS A 162 -1.80 2.50 5.26
CA HIS A 162 -2.32 1.15 5.09
C HIS A 162 -3.86 1.15 5.25
N ILE A 163 -4.39 1.83 6.27
CA ILE A 163 -5.84 1.99 6.46
C ILE A 163 -6.49 2.58 5.20
N GLY A 164 -5.95 3.68 4.68
CA GLY A 164 -6.47 4.33 3.47
C GLY A 164 -6.48 3.40 2.27
N LEU A 165 -5.41 2.61 2.09
CA LEU A 165 -5.35 1.61 1.02
C LEU A 165 -6.39 0.50 1.19
N THR A 166 -6.46 -0.13 2.35
CA THR A 166 -7.39 -1.25 2.58
C THR A 166 -8.84 -0.79 2.49
N ALA A 167 -9.17 0.34 3.11
CA ALA A 167 -10.51 0.90 3.07
C ALA A 167 -10.91 1.25 1.63
N ALA A 168 -10.05 1.91 0.86
CA ALA A 168 -10.35 2.26 -0.53
C ALA A 168 -10.59 1.01 -1.41
N ASN A 169 -9.74 -0.03 -1.29
CA ASN A 169 -9.92 -1.25 -2.07
C ASN A 169 -11.24 -1.96 -1.76
N ILE A 170 -11.66 -2.01 -0.49
CA ILE A 170 -12.92 -2.67 -0.10
C ILE A 170 -14.14 -1.80 -0.45
N ILE A 171 -14.09 -0.52 -0.15
CA ILE A 171 -15.24 0.38 -0.31
C ILE A 171 -15.52 0.69 -1.77
N TYR A 172 -14.46 0.84 -2.59
CA TYR A 172 -14.60 1.21 -3.99
C TYR A 172 -14.65 0.03 -4.95
N GLU A 173 -14.46 -1.21 -4.48
CA GLU A 173 -14.50 -2.40 -5.33
C GLU A 173 -15.74 -2.42 -6.23
N PRO A 174 -15.57 -2.36 -7.57
CA PRO A 174 -16.68 -2.45 -8.50
C PRO A 174 -17.36 -3.82 -8.42
N GLU A 175 -18.68 -3.83 -8.62
CA GLU A 175 -19.48 -5.05 -8.44
C GLU A 175 -19.22 -6.14 -9.48
N ALA A 176 -19.03 -5.74 -10.73
CA ALA A 176 -18.88 -6.65 -11.86
C ALA A 176 -17.41 -6.87 -12.25
N LEU A 177 -16.46 -6.59 -11.35
CA LEU A 177 -15.03 -6.74 -11.63
C LEU A 177 -14.66 -8.23 -11.76
N GLY A 178 -13.90 -8.59 -12.80
CA GLY A 178 -13.50 -9.98 -13.07
C GLY A 178 -12.68 -10.12 -14.34
N GLY A 179 -11.95 -11.24 -14.46
CA GLY A 179 -11.15 -11.58 -15.64
C GLY A 179 -10.26 -10.42 -16.12
N ILE A 180 -10.48 -10.02 -17.36
CA ILE A 180 -9.74 -8.92 -18.00
C ILE A 180 -9.94 -7.58 -17.29
N SER A 181 -11.15 -7.26 -16.81
CA SER A 181 -11.40 -5.95 -16.21
C SER A 181 -10.60 -5.79 -14.92
N ASN A 182 -10.47 -6.86 -14.13
CA ASN A 182 -9.65 -6.87 -12.93
C ASN A 182 -8.16 -6.70 -13.24
N PHE A 183 -7.64 -7.37 -14.29
CA PHE A 183 -6.25 -7.17 -14.70
C PHE A 183 -5.96 -5.75 -15.16
N ILE A 184 -6.85 -5.15 -15.96
CA ILE A 184 -6.70 -3.77 -16.40
C ILE A 184 -6.65 -2.83 -15.18
N LEU A 185 -7.53 -3.03 -14.19
CA LEU A 185 -7.52 -2.23 -12.98
C LEU A 185 -6.21 -2.40 -12.20
N ASP A 186 -5.75 -3.63 -11.99
CA ASP A 186 -4.49 -3.95 -11.30
C ASP A 186 -3.29 -3.27 -12.00
N PHE A 187 -3.19 -3.40 -13.34
CA PHE A 187 -2.09 -2.85 -14.12
C PHE A 187 -2.11 -1.33 -14.20
N VAL A 188 -3.27 -0.70 -14.41
CA VAL A 188 -3.38 0.76 -14.47
C VAL A 188 -3.10 1.38 -13.10
N THR A 189 -3.59 0.77 -12.02
CA THR A 189 -3.28 1.21 -10.65
C THR A 189 -1.79 1.07 -10.34
N ALA A 190 -1.17 -0.05 -10.73
CA ALA A 190 0.26 -0.25 -10.60
C ALA A 190 1.05 0.79 -11.40
N ALA A 191 0.69 1.05 -12.65
CA ALA A 191 1.34 2.04 -13.50
C ALA A 191 1.22 3.46 -12.92
N ALA A 192 0.05 3.83 -12.39
CA ALA A 192 -0.17 5.12 -11.75
C ALA A 192 0.73 5.29 -10.51
N LEU A 193 0.80 4.28 -9.63
CA LEU A 193 1.66 4.30 -8.45
C LEU A 193 3.14 4.32 -8.82
N TRP A 194 3.56 3.51 -9.80
CA TRP A 194 4.94 3.51 -10.28
C TRP A 194 5.33 4.83 -10.95
N SER A 195 4.39 5.52 -11.60
CA SER A 195 4.62 6.86 -12.14
C SER A 195 4.85 7.88 -11.03
N ILE A 196 4.10 7.79 -9.92
CA ILE A 196 4.34 8.61 -8.73
C ILE A 196 5.70 8.29 -8.12
N VAL A 197 6.06 7.02 -8.00
CA VAL A 197 7.40 6.62 -7.52
C VAL A 197 8.48 7.18 -8.44
N ALA A 198 8.37 7.02 -9.76
CA ALA A 198 9.35 7.55 -10.71
C ALA A 198 9.49 9.07 -10.56
N LEU A 199 8.37 9.81 -10.57
CA LEU A 199 8.37 11.25 -10.39
C LEU A 199 9.02 11.65 -9.06
N LEU A 200 8.66 10.99 -7.96
CA LEU A 200 9.23 11.24 -6.64
C LEU A 200 10.77 11.12 -6.65
N PHE A 201 11.30 10.08 -7.29
CA PHE A 201 12.74 9.83 -7.35
C PHE A 201 13.48 10.69 -8.39
N THR A 202 12.78 11.29 -9.35
CA THR A 202 13.37 12.32 -10.23
C THR A 202 13.51 13.68 -9.53
N ILE A 203 12.54 14.04 -8.67
CA ILE A 203 12.52 15.33 -7.97
C ILE A 203 13.42 15.28 -6.72
N ILE A 204 13.46 14.14 -6.02
CA ILE A 204 14.23 14.00 -4.79
C ILE A 204 15.64 13.46 -5.10
N ARG A 205 16.66 14.31 -4.96
CA ARG A 205 18.04 13.83 -4.79
C ARG A 205 18.11 13.02 -3.49
N GLN A 206 18.38 11.71 -3.58
CA GLN A 206 18.46 10.86 -2.39
C GLN A 206 19.58 11.36 -1.46
N PRO A 207 19.29 11.69 -0.18
CA PRO A 207 20.33 11.84 0.81
C PRO A 207 21.05 10.49 0.94
N ARG A 208 22.38 10.49 0.92
CA ARG A 208 23.19 9.29 1.19
C ARG A 208 22.77 8.68 2.54
N LEU A 209 22.90 7.35 2.66
CA LEU A 209 22.76 6.60 3.91
C LEU A 209 23.33 7.41 5.08
N ARG A 210 22.55 7.60 6.16
CA ARG A 210 23.09 8.25 7.36
C ARG A 210 24.30 7.41 7.82
N PRO A 211 25.50 7.99 7.98
CA PRO A 211 26.62 7.25 8.53
C PRO A 211 26.21 6.68 9.89
N ASN A 212 26.64 5.45 10.18
CA ASN A 212 26.49 4.83 11.50
C ASN A 212 26.92 5.84 12.56
N MET A 213 25.98 6.43 13.31
CA MET A 213 26.37 7.07 14.56
C MET A 213 26.76 5.95 15.51
N PRO A 214 28.00 5.93 16.03
CA PRO A 214 28.34 4.99 17.07
C PRO A 214 27.37 5.16 18.25
N PRO A 215 27.07 4.09 19.00
CA PRO A 215 26.23 4.19 20.19
C PRO A 215 26.78 5.30 21.09
N ALA A 216 25.89 6.16 21.60
CA ALA A 216 26.25 7.22 22.51
C ALA A 216 27.03 6.61 23.69
N ASN A 217 28.27 7.06 23.88
CA ASN A 217 29.15 6.57 24.93
C ASN A 217 28.53 6.94 26.29
N PRO A 218 28.14 5.97 27.14
CA PRO A 218 27.48 6.26 28.41
C PRO A 218 28.43 6.88 29.45
N PHE A 219 29.70 7.08 29.12
CA PHE A 219 30.73 7.55 30.06
C PHE A 219 31.04 9.06 29.98
N PHE A 220 30.30 9.83 29.19
CA PHE A 220 30.37 11.29 29.22
C PHE A 220 28.97 11.91 29.28
N SER A 221 28.47 12.09 30.50
CA SER A 221 27.41 13.01 30.88
C SER A 221 27.74 13.62 32.23
#